data_AF-A0A3E0N6W1-F1
#
_entry.id   AF-A0A3E0N6W1-F1
#
_cell.length_a   1.000
_cell.length_b   1.000
_cell.length_c   1.000
_cell.angle_alpha   90.00
_cell.angle_beta   90.00
_cell.angle_gamma   90.00
#
_symmetry.space_group_name_H-M   'P 1'
#
loop_
_entity.id
_entity.type
_entity.pdbx_description
1 polymer ?
#
loop_
_entity_poly.entity_id
_entity_poly.type
_entity_poly.pdbx_seq_one_letter_code
_entity_poly.pdbx_strand_id
1 'polypeptide(L)'
;MTTTPDFTGTHLWDRLCWAKENLDGVQSDYRVVYEDSIDECAKILVPDPNWMACALQGGILPPVWVYHELAKDEAEEGFKKHTRGYLLHDTPPVDAMTEEQAIEYLIMKDVPQSVWQTWDEGNRPKMVICKKEQLPATREWRNAWRISDDLDLAA
;
A
#
# COMPACT_ATOMS: atom_id res chain seq x y z
N MET A 1 -21.80 8.26 -12.04
CA MET A 1 -20.44 8.33 -11.47
C MET A 1 -20.50 9.35 -10.36
N THR A 2 -20.19 8.94 -9.13
CA THR A 2 -20.10 9.86 -7.99
C THR A 2 -18.98 10.86 -8.29
N THR A 3 -19.25 12.16 -8.17
CA THR A 3 -18.22 13.19 -8.38
C THR A 3 -17.56 13.49 -7.06
N THR A 4 -16.23 13.36 -6.98
CA THR A 4 -15.47 13.70 -5.77
C THR A 4 -15.52 15.23 -5.56
N PRO A 5 -15.88 15.70 -4.36
CA PRO A 5 -15.74 17.12 -4.00
C PRO A 5 -14.27 17.57 -4.06
N ASP A 6 -14.04 18.88 -4.22
CA ASP A 6 -12.72 19.45 -4.03
C ASP A 6 -12.36 19.41 -2.54
N PHE A 7 -11.45 18.51 -2.18
CA PHE A 7 -11.00 18.30 -0.81
C PHE A 7 -9.70 19.05 -0.47
N THR A 8 -9.28 20.01 -1.29
CA THR A 8 -8.10 20.84 -1.00
C THR A 8 -8.26 21.54 0.35
N GLY A 9 -7.31 21.34 1.26
CA GLY A 9 -7.37 21.88 2.63
C GLY A 9 -8.41 21.23 3.56
N THR A 10 -9.04 20.12 3.15
CA THR A 10 -9.97 19.35 3.99
C THR A 10 -9.22 18.28 4.78
N HIS A 11 -9.62 18.02 6.02
CA HIS A 11 -8.99 17.00 6.86
C HIS A 11 -9.14 15.60 6.25
N LEU A 12 -8.08 14.78 6.29
CA LEU A 12 -8.07 13.44 5.66
C LEU A 12 -9.23 12.56 6.13
N TRP A 13 -9.52 12.57 7.44
CA TRP A 13 -10.64 11.82 8.00
C TRP A 13 -12.00 12.19 7.41
N ASP A 14 -12.24 13.48 7.10
CA ASP A 14 -13.51 13.89 6.50
C ASP A 14 -13.62 13.37 5.05
N ARG A 15 -12.51 13.37 4.31
CA ARG A 15 -12.44 12.79 2.95
C ARG A 15 -12.72 11.28 2.99
N LEU A 16 -12.14 10.56 3.95
CA LEU A 16 -12.32 9.12 4.13
C LEU A 16 -13.74 8.77 4.63
N CYS A 17 -14.32 9.59 5.51
CA CYS A 17 -15.71 9.45 5.93
C CYS A 17 -16.66 9.64 4.74
N TRP A 18 -16.44 10.67 3.93
CA TRP A 18 -17.20 10.87 2.70
C TRP A 18 -17.08 9.67 1.77
N ALA A 19 -15.86 9.16 1.54
CA ALA A 19 -15.64 8.00 0.69
C ALA A 19 -16.41 6.77 1.18
N LYS A 20 -16.39 6.49 2.48
CA LYS A 20 -17.11 5.38 3.10
C LYS A 20 -18.63 5.49 2.93
N GLU A 21 -19.17 6.69 2.89
CA GLU A 21 -20.61 6.93 2.71
C GLU A 21 -21.07 6.93 1.24
N ASN A 22 -20.15 7.17 0.31
CA ASN A 22 -20.49 7.47 -1.09
C ASN A 22 -19.89 6.49 -2.12
N LEU A 23 -18.95 5.63 -1.73
CA LEU A 23 -18.28 4.68 -2.59
C LEU A 23 -18.50 3.24 -2.11
N ASP A 24 -18.73 2.34 -3.06
CA ASP A 24 -18.71 0.90 -2.82
C ASP A 24 -17.26 0.39 -2.79
N GLY A 25 -16.95 -0.51 -1.86
CA GLY A 25 -15.63 -1.11 -1.75
C GLY A 25 -15.26 -1.93 -3.00
N VAL A 26 -14.03 -1.76 -3.48
CA VAL A 26 -13.50 -2.46 -4.66
C VAL A 26 -12.48 -3.50 -4.24
N GLN A 27 -12.81 -4.78 -4.37
CA GLN A 27 -11.87 -5.86 -4.05
C GLN A 27 -10.94 -6.11 -5.23
N SER A 28 -9.66 -5.72 -5.09
CA SER A 28 -8.61 -6.13 -6.04
C SER A 28 -8.26 -7.61 -5.87
N ASP A 29 -7.90 -8.26 -6.98
CA ASP A 29 -7.35 -9.62 -7.00
C ASP A 29 -5.82 -9.62 -6.90
N TYR A 30 -5.15 -8.47 -7.05
CA TYR A 30 -3.71 -8.36 -6.84
C TYR A 30 -3.31 -8.59 -5.38
N ARG A 31 -2.19 -9.26 -5.18
CA ARG A 31 -1.59 -9.61 -3.90
C ARG A 31 -0.11 -9.33 -4.00
N VAL A 32 0.44 -8.62 -3.01
CA VAL A 32 1.88 -8.40 -2.93
C VAL A 32 2.43 -9.33 -1.86
N VAL A 33 3.22 -10.30 -2.30
CA VAL A 33 3.93 -11.23 -1.41
C VAL A 33 5.33 -10.69 -1.19
N TYR A 34 5.79 -10.62 0.06
CA TYR A 34 7.12 -10.11 0.35
C TYR A 34 7.77 -10.78 1.56
N GLU A 35 9.10 -10.80 1.60
CA GLU A 35 9.93 -11.32 2.68
C GLU A 35 10.88 -10.23 3.15
N ASP A 36 10.69 -9.76 4.38
CA ASP A 36 11.54 -8.75 5.04
C ASP A 36 12.53 -9.37 6.06
N SER A 37 12.37 -10.66 6.37
CA SER A 37 13.26 -11.44 7.24
C SER A 37 13.35 -12.88 6.72
N ILE A 38 14.56 -13.46 6.79
CA ILE A 38 14.84 -14.84 6.37
C ILE A 38 14.15 -15.85 7.30
N ASP A 39 14.00 -15.49 8.57
CA ASP A 39 13.47 -16.35 9.63
C ASP A 39 11.93 -16.31 9.71
N GLU A 40 11.28 -15.30 9.12
CA GLU A 40 9.82 -15.11 9.21
C GLU A 40 9.10 -15.57 7.95
N CYS A 41 7.86 -16.06 8.07
CA CYS A 41 7.01 -16.43 6.93
C CYS A 41 6.83 -15.27 5.93
N ALA A 42 6.68 -15.57 4.63
CA ALA A 42 6.35 -14.54 3.64
C ALA A 42 5.08 -13.79 4.08
N LYS A 43 5.08 -12.46 3.95
CA LYS A 43 3.96 -11.57 4.24
C LYS A 43 3.16 -11.34 2.97
N ILE A 44 1.87 -11.07 3.13
CA ILE A 44 0.96 -10.83 2.01
C ILE A 44 0.19 -9.55 2.30
N LEU A 45 0.44 -8.52 1.49
CA LEU A 45 -0.35 -7.31 1.46
C LEU A 45 -1.55 -7.55 0.55
N VAL A 46 -2.74 -7.32 1.13
CA VAL A 46 -4.03 -7.37 0.45
C VAL A 46 -4.62 -5.96 0.48
N PRO A 47 -4.93 -5.36 -0.67
CA PRO A 47 -5.57 -4.05 -0.72
C PRO A 47 -6.91 -4.07 0.02
N ASP A 48 -7.12 -3.12 0.93
CA ASP A 48 -8.43 -2.93 1.57
C ASP A 48 -9.45 -2.43 0.53
N PRO A 49 -10.67 -2.99 0.47
CA PRO A 49 -11.66 -2.60 -0.52
C PRO A 49 -12.07 -1.12 -0.48
N ASN A 50 -12.17 -0.52 0.70
CA ASN A 50 -12.55 0.89 0.83
C ASN A 50 -11.39 1.79 0.41
N TRP A 51 -10.16 1.42 0.79
CA TRP A 51 -8.97 2.11 0.34
C TRP A 51 -8.84 2.05 -1.20
N MET A 52 -9.11 0.89 -1.79
CA MET A 52 -9.06 0.73 -3.25
C MET A 52 -10.11 1.59 -3.95
N ALA A 53 -11.33 1.66 -3.42
CA ALA A 53 -12.35 2.56 -3.94
C ALA A 53 -11.87 4.03 -3.91
N CYS A 54 -11.19 4.45 -2.83
CA CYS A 54 -10.63 5.80 -2.73
C CYS A 54 -9.54 6.06 -3.79
N ALA A 55 -8.66 5.08 -4.03
CA ALA A 55 -7.57 5.19 -5.00
C ALA A 55 -8.09 5.29 -6.45
N LEU A 56 -9.06 4.46 -6.81
CA LEU A 56 -9.65 4.44 -8.14
C LEU A 56 -10.54 5.66 -8.41
N GLN A 57 -11.22 6.17 -7.38
CA GLN A 57 -12.05 7.37 -7.49
C GLN A 57 -11.21 8.65 -7.65
N GLY A 58 -10.06 8.72 -6.97
CA GLY A 58 -9.19 9.90 -6.97
C GLY A 58 -9.71 11.07 -6.13
N GLY A 59 -8.83 12.00 -5.81
CA GLY A 59 -9.14 13.22 -5.06
C GLY A 59 -9.32 13.01 -3.55
N ILE A 60 -9.00 11.83 -3.01
CA ILE A 60 -9.24 11.48 -1.59
C ILE A 60 -7.93 11.26 -0.85
N LEU A 61 -7.06 10.40 -1.39
CA LEU A 61 -5.84 9.96 -0.73
C LEU A 61 -4.73 11.02 -0.84
N PRO A 62 -3.88 11.18 0.18
CA PRO A 62 -2.70 12.03 0.07
C PRO A 62 -1.63 11.32 -0.81
N PRO A 63 -0.61 12.04 -1.30
CA PRO A 63 0.51 11.43 -1.99
C PRO A 63 1.37 10.53 -1.08
N VAL A 64 1.99 9.49 -1.66
CA VAL A 64 2.78 8.50 -0.88
C VAL A 64 3.97 9.12 -0.15
N TRP A 65 4.61 10.14 -0.74
CA TRP A 65 5.75 10.81 -0.13
C TRP A 65 5.41 11.47 1.22
N VAL A 66 4.15 11.84 1.45
CA VAL A 66 3.69 12.36 2.74
C VAL A 66 3.94 11.33 3.85
N TYR A 67 3.62 10.06 3.60
CA TYR A 67 3.87 8.99 4.56
C TYR A 67 5.36 8.76 4.80
N HIS A 68 6.20 8.90 3.77
CA HIS A 68 7.65 8.79 3.93
C HIS A 68 8.24 9.93 4.75
N GLU A 69 7.77 11.17 4.57
CA GLU A 69 8.23 12.31 5.36
C GLU A 69 7.80 12.19 6.83
N LEU A 70 6.61 11.66 7.09
CA LEU A 70 6.16 11.36 8.46
C LEU A 70 7.00 10.25 9.10
N ALA A 71 7.27 9.16 8.36
CA ALA A 71 8.09 8.07 8.86
C ALA A 71 9.54 8.48 9.17
N LYS A 72 10.12 9.40 8.37
CA LYS A 72 11.45 9.98 8.66
C LYS A 72 11.45 10.79 9.94
N ASP A 73 10.44 11.63 10.14
CA ASP A 73 10.28 12.47 11.35
C ASP A 73 10.09 11.60 12.60
N GLU A 74 9.33 10.51 12.50
CA GLU A 74 9.13 9.52 13.57
C GLU A 74 10.40 8.75 13.95
N ALA A 75 11.37 8.63 13.03
CA ALA A 75 12.61 7.89 13.23
C ALA A 75 13.72 8.71 13.93
N GLU A 76 13.55 10.03 14.11
CA GLU A 76 14.57 10.87 14.76
C GLU A 76 14.67 10.63 16.28
N GLU A 77 15.89 10.66 16.82
CA GLU A 77 16.14 10.48 18.26
C GLU A 77 15.47 11.59 19.09
N GLY A 78 14.58 11.20 20.01
CA GLY A 78 13.85 12.15 20.86
C GLY A 78 12.48 12.56 20.32
N PHE A 79 11.96 11.88 19.29
CA PHE A 79 10.62 12.09 18.78
C PHE A 79 9.57 11.98 19.89
N LYS A 80 8.91 13.11 20.19
CA LYS A 80 7.83 13.20 21.19
C LYS A 80 6.42 13.25 20.57
N LYS A 81 6.28 13.01 19.26
CA LYS A 81 5.06 13.20 18.43
C LYS A 81 4.80 14.67 18.13
N HIS A 82 5.30 15.24 17.03
CA HIS A 82 5.00 16.64 16.71
C HIS A 82 4.74 17.00 15.24
N THR A 83 3.66 17.78 15.07
CA THR A 83 3.45 18.87 14.12
C THR A 83 3.26 18.63 12.63
N ARG A 84 3.76 17.56 11.99
CA ARG A 84 3.64 17.40 10.52
C ARG A 84 2.34 16.76 10.02
N GLY A 85 1.38 16.49 10.90
CA GLY A 85 0.06 15.95 10.51
C GLY A 85 -0.66 16.79 9.45
N TYR A 86 -0.39 18.11 9.40
CA TYR A 86 -0.91 18.97 8.34
C TYR A 86 -0.54 18.48 6.93
N LEU A 87 0.57 17.76 6.74
CA LEU A 87 0.92 17.19 5.43
C LEU A 87 -0.14 16.20 4.93
N LEU A 88 -0.84 15.49 5.82
CA LEU A 88 -1.94 14.60 5.43
C LEU A 88 -3.22 15.36 5.05
N HIS A 89 -3.35 16.62 5.50
CA HIS A 89 -4.60 17.40 5.42
C HIS A 89 -4.53 18.54 4.40
N ASP A 90 -3.36 19.13 4.22
CA ASP A 90 -3.15 20.32 3.41
C ASP A 90 -2.53 19.98 2.04
N THR A 91 -1.86 18.83 1.94
CA THR A 91 -1.34 18.36 0.66
C THR A 91 -2.51 18.03 -0.28
N PRO A 92 -2.47 18.50 -1.54
CA PRO A 92 -3.46 18.14 -2.54
C PRO A 92 -3.56 16.61 -2.67
N PRO A 93 -4.78 16.05 -2.66
CA PRO A 93 -4.95 14.64 -2.87
C PRO A 93 -4.48 14.23 -4.27
N VAL A 94 -4.10 12.97 -4.42
CA VAL A 94 -3.72 12.41 -5.73
C VAL A 94 -4.96 12.22 -6.60
N ASP A 95 -4.76 12.33 -7.92
CA ASP A 95 -5.78 12.03 -8.91
C ASP A 95 -6.16 10.54 -8.92
N ALA A 96 -7.19 10.19 -9.69
CA ALA A 96 -7.63 8.82 -9.86
C ALA A 96 -6.48 7.95 -10.41
N MET A 97 -6.22 6.84 -9.75
CA MET A 97 -5.19 5.88 -10.13
C MET A 97 -5.81 4.68 -10.85
N THR A 98 -5.04 4.03 -11.72
CA THR A 98 -5.38 2.66 -12.16
C THR A 98 -5.19 1.68 -11.01
N GLU A 99 -5.71 0.46 -11.16
CA GLU A 99 -5.51 -0.59 -10.16
C GLU A 99 -4.01 -0.85 -9.92
N GLU A 100 -3.21 -0.94 -10.99
CA GLU A 100 -1.76 -1.14 -10.91
C GLU A 100 -1.05 0.00 -10.17
N GLN A 101 -1.37 1.26 -10.51
CA GLN A 101 -0.81 2.43 -9.83
C GLN A 101 -1.16 2.44 -8.35
N ALA A 102 -2.36 1.99 -7.99
CA ALA A 102 -2.78 1.90 -6.61
C ALA A 102 -2.05 0.76 -5.86
N ILE A 103 -1.70 -0.34 -6.52
CA ILE A 103 -0.83 -1.38 -5.95
C ILE A 103 0.59 -0.85 -5.76
N GLU A 104 1.17 -0.16 -6.75
CA GLU A 104 2.49 0.48 -6.61
C GLU A 104 2.51 1.48 -5.44
N TYR A 105 1.45 2.27 -5.30
CA TYR A 105 1.25 3.16 -4.16
C TYR A 105 1.31 2.38 -2.83
N LEU A 106 0.56 1.28 -2.71
CA LEU A 106 0.55 0.47 -1.49
C LEU A 106 1.90 -0.18 -1.20
N ILE A 107 2.62 -0.62 -2.24
CA ILE A 107 3.98 -1.16 -2.10
C ILE A 107 4.89 -0.11 -1.47
N MET A 108 4.91 1.10 -2.03
CA MET A 108 5.73 2.18 -1.50
C MET A 108 5.30 2.56 -0.08
N LYS A 109 3.99 2.59 0.21
CA LYS A 109 3.46 3.01 1.51
C LYS A 109 3.68 1.99 2.63
N ASP A 110 3.36 0.72 2.39
CA ASP A 110 3.18 -0.29 3.44
C ASP A 110 4.24 -1.40 3.42
N VAL A 111 4.97 -1.60 2.32
CA VAL A 111 6.09 -2.57 2.26
C VAL A 111 7.38 -1.89 2.72
N PRO A 112 8.23 -2.56 3.53
CA PRO A 112 9.50 -1.97 3.96
C PRO A 112 10.39 -1.53 2.78
N GLN A 113 11.00 -0.34 2.87
CA GLN A 113 11.86 0.19 1.81
C GLN A 113 13.02 -0.73 1.45
N SER A 114 13.59 -1.42 2.45
CA SER A 114 14.66 -2.41 2.25
C SER A 114 14.24 -3.60 1.39
N VAL A 115 12.93 -3.85 1.25
CA VAL A 115 12.39 -4.94 0.43
C VAL A 115 12.08 -4.46 -0.97
N TRP A 116 11.22 -3.44 -1.14
CA TRP A 116 10.75 -3.06 -2.47
C TRP A 116 11.80 -2.32 -3.31
N GLN A 117 12.78 -1.64 -2.71
CA GLN A 117 13.86 -0.99 -3.48
C GLN A 117 14.87 -1.98 -4.05
N THR A 118 15.07 -3.11 -3.36
CA THR A 118 16.07 -4.13 -3.72
C THR A 118 15.39 -5.48 -3.97
N TRP A 119 14.18 -5.42 -4.53
CA TRP A 119 13.28 -6.57 -4.59
C TRP A 119 13.83 -7.70 -5.46
N ASP A 120 14.64 -7.39 -6.46
CA ASP A 120 15.24 -8.31 -7.44
C ASP A 120 16.78 -8.33 -7.44
N GLU A 121 17.44 -7.54 -6.60
CA GLU A 121 18.92 -7.42 -6.60
C GLU A 121 19.64 -8.63 -5.96
N GLY A 122 18.91 -9.51 -5.27
CA GLY A 122 19.47 -10.67 -4.58
C GLY A 122 19.56 -11.94 -5.45
N ASN A 123 20.01 -13.03 -4.83
CA ASN A 123 19.96 -14.36 -5.48
C ASN A 123 18.53 -14.87 -5.75
N ARG A 124 17.55 -14.26 -5.09
CA ARG A 124 16.12 -14.54 -5.24
C ARG A 124 15.31 -13.26 -5.03
N PRO A 125 14.12 -13.14 -5.63
CA PRO A 125 13.27 -11.99 -5.40
C PRO A 125 12.73 -11.98 -3.96
N LYS A 126 12.73 -10.80 -3.34
CA LYS A 126 12.17 -10.57 -2.00
C LYS A 126 10.70 -10.14 -2.04
N MET A 127 10.18 -9.78 -3.21
CA MET A 127 8.80 -9.33 -3.39
C MET A 127 8.28 -9.77 -4.76
N VAL A 128 7.02 -10.15 -4.82
CA VAL A 128 6.32 -10.57 -6.03
C VAL A 128 4.88 -10.04 -6.00
N ILE A 129 4.42 -9.51 -7.12
CA ILE A 129 3.01 -9.19 -7.33
C ILE A 129 2.36 -10.37 -8.04
N CYS A 130 1.27 -10.90 -7.49
CA CYS A 130 0.53 -12.03 -8.07
C CYS A 130 -0.98 -11.81 -7.93
N LYS A 131 -1.78 -12.68 -8.53
CA LYS A 131 -3.22 -12.74 -8.32
C LYS A 131 -3.56 -13.68 -7.16
N LYS A 132 -4.74 -13.47 -6.56
CA LYS A 132 -5.29 -14.29 -5.48
C LYS A 132 -5.26 -15.79 -5.79
N GLU A 133 -5.54 -16.18 -7.03
CA GLU A 133 -5.60 -17.58 -7.47
C GLU A 133 -4.21 -18.25 -7.52
N GLN A 134 -3.14 -17.45 -7.58
CA GLN A 134 -1.76 -17.95 -7.56
C GLN A 134 -1.27 -18.23 -6.13
N LEU A 135 -2.03 -17.83 -5.11
CA LEU A 135 -1.75 -18.17 -3.71
C LEU A 135 -2.39 -19.51 -3.34
N PRO A 136 -1.84 -20.23 -2.34
CA PRO A 136 -2.48 -21.43 -1.82
C PRO A 136 -3.91 -21.13 -1.33
N ALA A 137 -4.86 -21.95 -1.78
CA ALA A 137 -6.29 -21.76 -1.49
C ALA A 137 -6.64 -21.94 -0.01
N THR A 138 -5.88 -22.78 0.71
CA THR A 138 -6.02 -22.99 2.16
C THR A 138 -4.85 -22.34 2.88
N ARG A 139 -5.06 -21.91 4.13
CA ARG A 139 -4.00 -21.34 4.99
C ARG A 139 -3.16 -22.41 5.69
N GLU A 140 -3.15 -23.63 5.16
CA GLU A 140 -2.38 -24.72 5.74
C GLU A 140 -0.89 -24.38 5.67
N TRP A 141 -0.19 -24.63 6.78
CA TRP A 141 1.24 -24.33 6.93
C TRP A 141 1.60 -22.87 6.64
N ARG A 142 0.70 -21.91 6.90
CA ARG A 142 0.91 -20.48 6.59
C ARG A 142 2.24 -19.91 7.10
N ASN A 143 2.70 -20.39 8.25
CA ASN A 143 3.96 -19.96 8.86
C ASN A 143 5.21 -20.48 8.12
N ALA A 144 5.06 -21.44 7.21
CA ALA A 144 6.13 -21.98 6.38
C ALA A 144 6.12 -21.39 4.95
N TRP A 145 5.17 -20.51 4.62
CA TRP A 145 5.09 -19.95 3.27
C TRP A 145 6.32 -19.09 2.97
N ARG A 146 6.85 -19.29 1.77
CA ARG A 146 8.03 -18.65 1.22
C ARG A 146 7.77 -18.29 -0.24
N ILE A 147 8.45 -17.27 -0.75
CA ILE A 147 8.55 -17.05 -2.19
C ILE A 147 9.36 -18.21 -2.77
N SER A 148 8.88 -18.82 -3.85
CA SER A 148 9.56 -19.94 -4.48
C SER A 148 10.89 -19.50 -5.08
N ASP A 149 11.95 -20.28 -4.86
CA ASP A 149 13.26 -20.02 -5.46
C ASP A 149 13.26 -20.31 -6.99
N ASP A 150 12.31 -21.11 -7.48
CA ASP A 150 12.14 -21.48 -8.89
C ASP A 150 11.24 -20.50 -9.66
N LEU A 151 10.96 -19.31 -9.09
CA LEU A 151 10.05 -18.35 -9.68
C LEU A 151 10.73 -17.64 -10.86
N ASP A 152 10.44 -18.10 -12.08
CA ASP A 152 10.81 -17.38 -13.30
C ASP A 152 9.98 -16.09 -13.41
N LEU A 153 10.58 -14.97 -13.00
CA LEU A 153 10.04 -13.65 -13.30
C LEU A 153 10.23 -13.42 -14.80
N ALA A 154 9.14 -13.52 -15.57
CA ALA A 154 9.18 -13.15 -16.98
C ALA A 154 9.64 -11.68 -17.10
N ALA A 155 10.75 -11.49 -17.80
CA ALA A 155 11.36 -10.19 -18.07
C ALA A 155 10.49 -9.31 -18.99
#